data_AF-A0A9D1T1F4-F1
#
_entry.id   AF-A0A9D1T1F4-F1
#
_cell.length_a   1.000
_cell.length_b   1.000
_cell.length_c   1.000
_cell.angle_alpha   90.00
_cell.angle_beta   90.00
_cell.angle_gamma   90.00
#
_symmetry.space_group_name_H-M   'P 1'
#
loop_
_entity.id
_entity.type
_entity.pdbx_description
1 polymer ?
#
loop_
_entity_poly.entity_id
_entity_poly.type
_entity_poly.pdbx_seq_one_letter_code
_entity_poly.pdbx_strand_id
1 'polypeptide(L)'
;PPVPAKSLRPAGTRTSERLALHDVDAVFAGTREHVCRGMTSLCPDKCGASGTLAVFRVERYNAYEKPGKYGDPKTDEFSFMLQSTTGTSDVSPETAALVRALKPGARVRLVWEHIYVTDENGSRFPERVVRKIEPLPPAAP
;
A
#
# COMPACT_ATOMS: atom_id res chain seq x y z
N PRO A 1 53.35 5.97 -1.02
CA PRO A 1 52.36 6.09 -2.11
C PRO A 1 50.99 6.44 -1.51
N PRO A 2 50.27 7.49 -1.97
CA PRO A 2 48.93 7.76 -1.48
C PRO A 2 47.92 6.79 -2.11
N VAL A 3 47.04 6.24 -1.27
CA VAL A 3 45.95 5.33 -1.65
C VAL A 3 44.88 6.12 -2.41
N PRO A 4 44.29 5.62 -3.51
CA PRO A 4 43.26 6.36 -4.22
C PRO A 4 42.00 6.50 -3.34
N ALA A 5 41.51 7.73 -3.24
CA ALA A 5 40.25 8.03 -2.57
C ALA A 5 39.11 7.21 -3.19
N LYS A 6 38.42 6.44 -2.35
CA LYS A 6 37.22 5.70 -2.73
C LYS A 6 36.18 6.72 -3.20
N SER A 7 35.91 6.75 -4.51
CA SER A 7 34.86 7.57 -5.10
C SER A 7 33.54 7.23 -4.41
N LEU A 8 33.05 8.15 -3.56
CA LEU A 8 31.70 8.09 -3.02
C LEU A 8 30.75 8.28 -4.21
N ARG A 9 30.05 7.21 -4.59
CA ARG A 9 28.91 7.32 -5.51
C ARG A 9 27.88 8.22 -4.84
N PRO A 10 27.29 9.19 -5.55
CA PRO A 10 26.18 9.96 -5.00
C PRO A 10 25.06 8.97 -4.62
N ALA A 11 24.48 9.15 -3.42
CA ALA A 11 23.29 8.42 -3.02
C ALA A 11 22.21 8.64 -4.11
N GLY A 12 21.78 7.57 -4.78
CA GLY A 12 20.73 7.67 -5.78
C GLY A 12 19.46 8.25 -5.16
N THR A 13 18.74 9.11 -5.87
CA THR A 13 17.47 9.66 -5.37
C THR A 13 16.34 8.67 -5.67
N ARG A 14 15.56 8.28 -4.65
CA ARG A 14 14.32 7.52 -4.87
C ARG A 14 13.32 8.38 -5.66
N THR A 15 12.87 7.89 -6.79
CA THR A 15 11.88 8.57 -7.66
C THR A 15 10.64 7.70 -7.84
N SER A 16 9.51 8.31 -8.17
CA SER A 16 8.26 7.59 -8.41
C SER A 16 7.41 8.23 -9.50
N GLU A 17 6.80 7.40 -10.33
CA GLU A 17 5.83 7.79 -11.35
C GLU A 17 4.43 7.25 -11.00
N ARG A 18 3.39 8.07 -11.12
CA ARG A 18 2.01 7.66 -10.84
C ARG A 18 1.41 6.93 -12.04
N LEU A 19 1.04 5.67 -11.84
CA LEU A 19 0.40 4.83 -12.86
C LEU A 19 -1.13 4.86 -12.77
N ALA A 20 -1.68 4.90 -11.56
CA ALA A 20 -3.11 5.06 -11.34
C ALA A 20 -3.41 5.77 -10.02
N LEU A 21 -4.54 6.50 -10.00
CA LEU A 21 -5.14 7.08 -8.80
C LEU A 21 -6.53 6.46 -8.61
N HIS A 22 -6.83 6.06 -7.39
CA HIS A 22 -8.13 5.56 -7.00
C HIS A 22 -8.64 6.38 -5.81
N ASP A 23 -9.82 6.97 -5.95
CA ASP A 23 -10.54 7.64 -4.88
C ASP A 23 -11.93 7.01 -4.79
N VAL A 24 -12.22 6.34 -3.69
CA VAL A 24 -13.43 5.55 -3.53
C VAL A 24 -14.09 5.80 -2.19
N ASP A 25 -15.40 5.58 -2.16
CA ASP A 25 -16.08 5.24 -0.91
C ASP A 25 -16.08 3.72 -0.78
N ALA A 26 -15.63 3.23 0.37
CA ALA A 26 -15.51 1.81 0.64
C ALA A 26 -16.04 1.47 2.05
N VAL A 27 -16.41 0.21 2.22
CA VAL A 27 -16.79 -0.36 3.51
C VAL A 27 -15.63 -1.19 4.02
N PHE A 28 -15.21 -0.94 5.25
CA PHE A 28 -14.26 -1.80 5.94
C PHE A 28 -14.89 -3.18 6.18
N ALA A 29 -14.37 -4.21 5.52
CA ALA A 29 -14.86 -5.58 5.64
C ALA A 29 -14.28 -6.31 6.87
N GLY A 30 -13.21 -5.76 7.45
CA GLY A 30 -12.50 -6.34 8.58
C GLY A 30 -11.04 -6.63 8.24
N THR A 31 -10.40 -7.45 9.08
CA THR A 31 -9.04 -7.91 8.86
C THR A 31 -9.02 -9.38 8.46
N ARG A 32 -8.03 -9.77 7.63
CA ARG A 32 -7.76 -11.17 7.29
C ARG A 32 -6.29 -11.48 7.52
N GLU A 33 -6.00 -12.68 8.00
CA GLU A 33 -4.64 -13.19 8.00
C GLU A 33 -4.23 -13.55 6.56
N HIS A 34 -3.00 -13.20 6.22
CA HIS A 34 -2.38 -13.48 4.95
C HIS A 34 -1.04 -14.16 5.17
N VAL A 35 -0.85 -15.29 4.50
CA VAL A 35 0.40 -16.04 4.54
C VAL A 35 1.01 -16.00 3.14
N CYS A 36 2.21 -15.43 3.04
CA CYS A 36 2.98 -15.45 1.81
C CYS A 36 3.34 -16.90 1.46
N ARG A 37 2.96 -17.33 0.25
CA ARG A 37 3.28 -18.66 -0.29
C ARG A 37 4.46 -18.63 -1.27
N GLY A 38 5.31 -17.61 -1.15
CA GLY A 38 6.54 -17.53 -1.94
C GLY A 38 7.45 -18.73 -1.64
N MET A 39 8.05 -19.31 -2.67
CA MET A 39 8.99 -20.43 -2.54
C MET A 39 10.43 -19.93 -2.29
N THR A 40 10.59 -18.97 -1.39
CA THR A 40 11.91 -18.42 -1.02
C THR A 40 12.22 -18.76 0.44
N SER A 41 13.50 -18.83 0.79
CA SER A 41 13.95 -19.25 2.13
C SER A 41 13.49 -18.35 3.28
N LEU A 42 12.99 -17.14 2.99
CA LEU A 42 12.47 -16.20 4.00
C LEU A 42 10.95 -16.32 4.19
N CYS A 43 10.23 -16.96 3.28
CA CYS A 43 8.78 -17.13 3.41
C CYS A 43 8.45 -18.32 4.33
N PRO A 44 7.34 -18.27 5.09
CA PRO A 44 6.41 -17.14 5.23
C PRO A 44 6.81 -16.15 6.32
N ASP A 45 7.62 -16.55 7.30
CA ASP A 45 7.72 -15.84 8.58
C ASP A 45 8.62 -14.60 8.54
N LYS A 46 9.66 -14.62 7.71
CA LYS A 46 10.73 -13.61 7.69
C LYS A 46 10.70 -12.70 6.45
N CYS A 47 9.75 -12.91 5.55
CA CYS A 47 9.67 -12.18 4.28
C CYS A 47 8.95 -10.83 4.38
N GLY A 48 8.23 -10.56 5.48
CA GLY A 48 7.43 -9.35 5.65
C GLY A 48 6.17 -9.27 4.78
N ALA A 49 5.95 -10.26 3.91
CA ALA A 49 4.76 -10.36 3.05
C ALA A 49 3.66 -11.26 3.66
N SER A 50 3.83 -11.75 4.89
CA SER A 50 2.79 -12.40 5.68
C SER A 50 2.35 -11.47 6.80
N GLY A 51 1.12 -11.59 7.28
CA GLY A 51 0.60 -10.81 8.41
C GLY A 51 -0.90 -10.54 8.31
N THR A 52 -1.33 -9.42 8.87
CA THR A 52 -2.73 -9.00 8.93
C THR A 52 -3.00 -7.97 7.83
N LEU A 53 -3.90 -8.31 6.91
CA LEU A 53 -4.43 -7.38 5.91
C LEU A 53 -5.67 -6.68 6.45
N ALA A 54 -5.80 -5.39 6.17
CA ALA A 54 -7.07 -4.67 6.26
C ALA A 54 -7.80 -4.76 4.90
N VAL A 55 -9.07 -5.14 4.91
CA VAL A 55 -9.85 -5.38 3.68
C VAL A 55 -10.98 -4.36 3.56
N PHE A 56 -11.10 -3.77 2.37
CA PHE A 56 -12.11 -2.77 2.05
C PHE A 56 -12.86 -3.18 0.79
N ARG A 57 -14.19 -3.25 0.89
CA ARG A 57 -15.08 -3.45 -0.26
C ARG A 57 -15.44 -2.09 -0.84
N VAL A 58 -15.10 -1.87 -2.10
CA VAL A 58 -15.40 -0.63 -2.83
C VAL A 58 -16.90 -0.56 -3.10
N GLU A 59 -17.55 0.52 -2.66
CA GLU A 59 -18.96 0.78 -2.97
C GLU A 59 -19.09 1.62 -4.25
N ARG A 60 -18.27 2.66 -4.37
CA ARG A 60 -18.28 3.56 -5.55
C ARG A 60 -16.93 4.25 -5.72
N TYR A 61 -16.62 4.57 -6.98
CA TYR A 61 -15.51 5.46 -7.31
C TYR A 61 -15.98 6.91 -7.31
N ASN A 62 -15.27 7.76 -6.56
CA ASN A 62 -15.39 9.21 -6.63
C ASN A 62 -14.55 9.75 -7.79
N ALA A 63 -13.32 9.25 -7.93
CA ALA A 63 -12.42 9.56 -9.02
C ALA A 63 -11.55 8.34 -9.37
N TYR A 64 -11.15 8.26 -10.64
CA TYR A 64 -10.22 7.25 -11.13
C TYR A 64 -9.41 7.82 -12.28
N GLU A 65 -8.08 7.77 -12.17
CA GLU A 65 -7.17 8.19 -13.23
C GLU A 65 -6.22 7.05 -13.57
N LYS A 66 -6.07 6.76 -14.86
CA LYS A 66 -5.07 5.83 -15.39
C LYS A 66 -4.56 6.39 -16.72
N PRO A 67 -3.60 7.33 -16.69
CA PRO A 67 -3.17 8.06 -17.88
C PRO A 67 -2.43 7.19 -18.90
N GLY A 68 -1.87 6.05 -18.47
CA GLY A 68 -1.07 5.16 -19.31
C GLY A 68 -1.64 3.76 -19.50
N LYS A 69 -0.88 2.93 -20.21
CA LYS A 69 -1.18 1.50 -20.41
C LYS A 69 -1.11 0.71 -19.10
N TYR A 70 -0.18 1.08 -18.21
CA TYR A 70 0.07 0.42 -16.93
C TYR A 70 -0.74 1.05 -15.79
N GLY A 71 -0.75 0.42 -14.62
CA GLY A 71 -1.57 0.81 -13.47
C GLY A 71 -2.74 -0.14 -13.21
N ASP A 72 -3.26 -0.13 -11.99
CA ASP A 72 -4.33 -1.04 -11.60
C ASP A 72 -5.66 -0.61 -12.25
N PRO A 73 -6.46 -1.56 -12.75
CA PRO A 73 -7.83 -1.29 -13.15
C PRO A 73 -8.70 -1.01 -11.92
N LYS A 74 -9.92 -0.51 -12.14
CA LYS A 74 -10.93 -0.47 -11.07
C LYS A 74 -11.14 -1.87 -10.50
N THR A 75 -11.28 -1.93 -9.19
CA THR A 75 -11.50 -3.14 -8.39
C THR A 75 -12.70 -2.95 -7.45
N ASP A 76 -13.31 -4.05 -7.04
CA ASP A 76 -14.38 -4.17 -6.05
C ASP A 76 -13.84 -4.37 -4.62
N GLU A 77 -12.60 -4.83 -4.48
CA GLU A 77 -11.91 -4.99 -3.20
C GLU A 77 -10.52 -4.36 -3.26
N PHE A 78 -10.13 -3.68 -2.18
CA PHE A 78 -8.77 -3.24 -1.93
C PHE A 78 -8.31 -3.69 -0.55
N SER A 79 -7.07 -4.16 -0.45
CA SER A 79 -6.47 -4.54 0.82
C SER A 79 -5.00 -4.16 0.88
N PHE A 80 -4.52 -3.82 2.08
CA PHE A 80 -3.11 -3.55 2.36
C PHE A 80 -2.69 -4.16 3.69
N MET A 81 -1.38 -4.34 3.87
CA MET A 81 -0.78 -4.89 5.10
C MET A 81 -0.90 -3.89 6.25
N LEU A 82 -1.73 -4.22 7.22
CA LEU A 82 -1.86 -3.44 8.45
C LEU A 82 -0.70 -3.73 9.39
N GLN A 83 -0.26 -4.99 9.43
CA GLN A 83 0.89 -5.45 10.22
C GLN A 83 1.45 -6.74 9.66
N SER A 84 2.72 -6.73 9.26
CA SER A 84 3.43 -7.93 8.82
C SER A 84 3.99 -8.74 9.99
N THR A 85 4.39 -9.98 9.72
CA THR A 85 5.12 -10.84 10.68
C THR A 85 6.45 -10.25 11.12
N THR A 86 7.04 -9.35 10.33
CA THR A 86 8.28 -8.62 10.65
C THR A 86 8.02 -7.28 11.35
N GLY A 87 6.77 -6.98 11.71
CA GLY A 87 6.38 -5.76 12.42
C GLY A 87 6.28 -4.50 11.57
N THR A 88 6.30 -4.63 10.24
CA THR A 88 6.13 -3.51 9.29
C THR A 88 4.66 -3.32 8.89
N SER A 89 4.34 -2.17 8.28
CA SER A 89 2.99 -1.85 7.77
C SER A 89 3.13 -1.14 6.42
N ASP A 90 2.15 -1.32 5.55
CA ASP A 90 2.10 -0.61 4.24
C ASP A 90 1.68 0.86 4.40
N VAL A 91 1.23 1.25 5.60
CA VAL A 91 0.67 2.57 5.89
C VAL A 91 1.36 3.23 7.09
N SER A 92 1.16 4.53 7.25
CA SER A 92 1.67 5.26 8.41
C SER A 92 1.09 4.72 9.72
N PRO A 93 1.79 4.84 10.86
CA PRO A 93 1.27 4.43 12.17
C PRO A 93 -0.09 5.04 12.51
N GLU A 94 -0.31 6.30 12.12
CA GLU A 94 -1.58 7.01 12.29
C GLU A 94 -2.71 6.36 11.49
N THR A 95 -2.45 6.04 10.22
CA THR A 95 -3.41 5.34 9.36
C THR A 95 -3.71 3.96 9.91
N ALA A 96 -2.68 3.23 10.35
CA ALA A 96 -2.86 1.91 10.96
C ALA A 96 -3.69 1.99 12.25
N ALA A 97 -3.47 2.99 13.10
CA ALA A 97 -4.26 3.20 14.32
C ALA A 97 -5.73 3.52 14.00
N LEU A 98 -5.98 4.38 13.01
CA LEU A 98 -7.33 4.69 12.54
C LEU A 98 -8.04 3.43 12.06
N VAL A 99 -7.41 2.63 11.20
CA VAL A 99 -7.98 1.40 10.65
C VAL A 99 -8.27 0.37 11.75
N ARG A 100 -7.37 0.23 12.74
CA ARG A 100 -7.59 -0.65 13.90
C ARG A 100 -8.79 -0.25 14.76
N ALA A 101 -9.16 1.03 14.76
CA ALA A 101 -10.32 1.53 15.49
C ALA A 101 -11.64 1.36 14.71
N LEU A 102 -11.59 1.04 13.41
CA LEU A 102 -12.79 0.82 12.60
C LEU A 102 -13.46 -0.51 12.97
N LYS A 103 -14.80 -0.48 13.01
CA LYS A 103 -15.61 -1.69 13.09
C LYS A 103 -15.94 -2.18 11.68
N PRO A 104 -16.01 -3.50 11.43
CA PRO A 104 -16.55 -4.00 10.17
C PRO A 104 -17.92 -3.38 9.86
N GLY A 105 -18.11 -2.96 8.60
CA GLY A 105 -19.28 -2.18 8.18
C GLY A 105 -19.08 -0.66 8.21
N ALA A 106 -18.01 -0.15 8.83
CA ALA A 106 -17.70 1.28 8.79
C ALA A 106 -17.40 1.74 7.36
N ARG A 107 -17.98 2.87 6.97
CA ARG A 107 -17.74 3.51 5.67
C ARG A 107 -16.56 4.45 5.77
N VAL A 108 -15.72 4.44 4.75
CA VAL A 108 -14.54 5.30 4.64
C VAL A 108 -14.40 5.83 3.22
N ARG A 109 -13.84 7.02 3.09
CA ARG A 109 -13.24 7.47 1.83
C ARG A 109 -11.80 7.00 1.84
N LEU A 110 -11.44 6.25 0.82
CA LEU A 110 -10.11 5.66 0.68
C LEU A 110 -9.48 6.16 -0.62
N VAL A 111 -8.28 6.72 -0.51
CA VAL A 111 -7.49 7.16 -1.65
C VAL A 111 -6.16 6.44 -1.67
N TRP A 112 -5.87 5.77 -2.76
CA TRP A 112 -4.56 5.15 -2.99
C TRP A 112 -4.05 5.41 -4.40
N GLU A 113 -2.74 5.33 -4.53
CA GLU A 113 -2.05 5.43 -5.81
C GLU A 113 -1.30 4.14 -6.10
N HIS A 114 -1.38 3.67 -7.35
CA HIS A 114 -0.42 2.72 -7.89
C HIS A 114 0.72 3.53 -8.50
N ILE A 115 1.90 3.44 -7.90
CA ILE A 115 3.11 4.12 -8.36
C ILE A 115 4.16 3.11 -8.82
N TYR A 116 5.02 3.52 -9.75
CA TYR A 116 6.21 2.79 -10.11
C TYR A 116 7.43 3.50 -9.53
N VAL A 117 8.13 2.83 -8.62
CA VAL A 117 9.24 3.39 -7.85
C VAL A 117 10.55 2.97 -8.50
N THR A 118 11.51 3.89 -8.55
CA THR A 118 12.93 3.57 -8.75
C THR A 118 13.67 3.89 -7.46
N ASP A 119 14.30 2.88 -6.86
CA ASP A 119 15.09 3.04 -5.64
C ASP A 119 16.47 3.66 -5.93
N GLU A 120 17.21 3.92 -4.86
CA GLU A 120 18.54 4.54 -4.89
C GLU A 120 19.60 3.68 -5.60
N ASN A 121 19.34 2.37 -5.70
CA ASN A 121 20.18 1.38 -6.37
C ASN A 121 19.77 1.14 -7.83
N GLY A 122 18.71 1.81 -8.31
CA GLY A 122 18.15 1.66 -9.65
C GLY A 122 17.16 0.50 -9.80
N SER A 123 16.81 -0.20 -8.73
CA SER A 123 15.76 -1.23 -8.74
C SER A 123 14.41 -0.57 -8.98
N ARG A 124 13.55 -1.23 -9.77
CA ARG A 124 12.24 -0.69 -10.13
C ARG A 124 11.12 -1.65 -9.80
N PHE A 125 10.09 -1.17 -9.12
CA PHE A 125 8.98 -2.01 -8.68
C PHE A 125 7.70 -1.20 -8.44
N PRO A 126 6.52 -1.82 -8.59
CA PRO A 126 5.25 -1.18 -8.29
C PRO A 126 5.00 -1.13 -6.78
N GLU A 127 4.41 -0.04 -6.32
CA GLU A 127 3.88 0.11 -4.97
C GLU A 127 2.43 0.62 -5.01
N ARG A 128 1.65 0.25 -3.98
CA ARG A 128 0.30 0.75 -3.75
C ARG A 128 0.30 1.56 -2.47
N VAL A 129 0.30 2.88 -2.61
CA VAL A 129 0.45 3.78 -1.46
C VAL A 129 -0.91 4.34 -1.10
N VAL A 130 -1.37 4.02 0.12
CA VAL A 130 -2.55 4.67 0.70
C VAL A 130 -2.17 6.12 1.01
N ARG A 131 -2.83 7.05 0.33
CA ARG A 131 -2.63 8.49 0.52
C ARG A 131 -3.54 9.04 1.59
N LYS A 132 -4.74 8.47 1.71
CA LYS A 132 -5.78 9.01 2.56
C LYS A 132 -6.78 7.94 2.97
N ILE A 133 -7.16 7.95 4.25
CA ILE A 133 -8.35 7.26 4.74
C ILE A 133 -9.10 8.20 5.68
N GLU A 134 -10.40 8.35 5.45
CA GLU A 134 -11.26 9.18 6.29
C GLU A 134 -12.57 8.45 6.58
N PRO A 135 -13.03 8.38 7.83
CA PRO A 135 -14.37 7.89 8.14
C PRO A 135 -15.42 8.73 7.43
N LEU A 136 -16.37 8.05 6.79
CA LEU A 136 -17.56 8.67 6.24
C LEU A 136 -18.72 8.53 7.23
N PRO A 137 -19.67 9.48 7.23
CA PRO A 137 -20.88 9.32 7.99
C PRO A 137 -21.62 8.05 7.55
N PRO A 138 -22.36 7.40 8.47
CA PRO A 138 -23.21 6.28 8.11
C PRO A 138 -24.17 6.70 6.99
N ALA A 139 -24.46 5.79 6.06
CA ALA A 139 -25.46 6.05 5.03
C ALA A 139 -26.78 6.46 5.72
N ALA A 140 -27.39 7.55 5.27
CA ALA A 140 -28.70 7.95 5.76
C ALA A 140 -29.72 6.83 5.47
N PRO A 141 -30.65 6.55 6.40
CA PRO A 141 -31.66 5.51 6.23
C PRO A 141 -32.63 5.80 5.07
#